data_AF-A0A6M0SGC7-F1
#
_entry.id   AF-A0A6M0SGC7-F1
#
_cell.length_a   1.000
_cell.length_b   1.000
_cell.length_c   1.000
_cell.angle_alpha   90.00
_cell.angle_beta   90.00
_cell.angle_gamma   90.00
#
_symmetry.space_group_name_H-M   'P 1'
#
loop_
_entity.id
_entity.type
_entity.pdbx_description
1 polymer ?
#
loop_
_entity_poly.entity_id
_entity_poly.type
_entity_poly.pdbx_seq_one_letter_code
_entity_poly.pdbx_strand_id
1 'polypeptide(L)'
;MTAIQLSNNLGLAPPKTKPSIQPIDPLPPKTIASDFQPEAPSNGSSGIQTEFMFRLPTGYLDAAGQVHQHGTMRLARTIDEIEPMSDPRVQMNPAYATVIILARVILSLGTLPEVSPTVIEGLFAGDLNYLQNFYRNINRLTG
;
A
#
# COMPACT_ATOMS: atom_id res chain seq x y z
N MET A 1 21.09 -57.34 -14.81
CA MET A 1 20.11 -56.86 -13.80
C MET A 1 20.80 -56.93 -12.45
N THR A 2 21.26 -55.81 -11.92
CA THR A 2 22.02 -55.74 -10.66
C THR A 2 21.14 -55.07 -9.61
N ALA A 3 20.76 -55.81 -8.58
CA ALA A 3 19.99 -55.29 -7.45
C ALA A 3 20.96 -54.89 -6.32
N ILE A 4 20.99 -53.60 -6.00
CA ILE A 4 21.70 -53.07 -4.83
C ILE A 4 20.81 -53.30 -3.62
N GLN A 5 21.26 -54.13 -2.67
CA GLN A 5 20.67 -54.25 -1.34
C GLN A 5 21.34 -53.21 -0.43
N LEU A 6 20.54 -52.29 0.12
CA LEU A 6 20.97 -51.28 1.10
C LEU A 6 20.45 -51.71 2.48
N SER A 7 21.35 -52.19 3.34
CA SER A 7 21.03 -52.56 4.72
C SER A 7 21.08 -51.33 5.65
N ASN A 8 19.93 -50.95 6.19
CA ASN A 8 19.82 -49.92 7.23
C ASN A 8 20.18 -50.50 8.60
N ASN A 9 21.31 -50.06 9.18
CA ASN A 9 21.64 -50.21 10.59
C ASN A 9 21.44 -48.86 11.29
N LEU A 10 20.29 -48.66 11.95
CA LEU A 10 20.16 -47.65 13.00
C LEU A 10 20.00 -48.37 14.35
N GLY A 11 21.08 -48.41 15.11
CA GLY A 11 21.04 -48.79 16.51
C GLY A 11 20.44 -47.67 17.35
N LEU A 12 19.22 -47.87 17.85
CA LEU A 12 18.67 -47.13 18.97
C LEU A 12 18.27 -48.13 20.05
N ALA A 13 18.94 -48.08 21.20
CA ALA A 13 18.49 -48.78 22.40
C ALA A 13 17.23 -48.09 22.96
N PRO A 14 16.26 -48.84 23.53
CA PRO A 14 15.05 -48.23 24.08
C PRO A 14 15.35 -47.47 25.39
N PRO A 15 14.70 -46.32 25.63
CA PRO A 15 14.86 -45.58 26.87
C PRO A 15 14.28 -46.36 28.06
N LYS A 16 15.12 -46.62 29.07
CA LYS A 16 14.69 -47.17 30.35
C LYS A 16 14.26 -46.02 31.26
N THR A 17 12.96 -45.71 31.31
CA THR A 17 12.23 -45.22 32.50
C THR A 17 10.80 -44.85 32.13
N LYS A 18 9.83 -45.29 32.94
CA LYS A 18 8.41 -44.94 32.80
C LYS A 18 8.16 -43.63 33.56
N PRO A 19 7.60 -42.57 32.95
CA PRO A 19 7.30 -41.33 33.65
C PRO A 19 6.24 -41.57 34.74
N SER A 20 6.50 -41.09 35.95
CA SER A 20 5.51 -41.06 37.03
C SER A 20 4.58 -39.87 36.82
N ILE A 21 3.31 -40.13 36.50
CA ILE A 21 2.27 -39.10 36.35
C ILE A 21 1.67 -38.88 37.74
N GLN A 22 1.92 -37.71 38.34
CA GLN A 22 1.19 -37.29 39.54
C GLN A 22 -0.17 -36.70 39.14
N PRO A 23 -1.24 -36.91 39.93
CA PRO A 23 -2.53 -36.26 39.69
C PRO A 23 -2.37 -34.73 39.75
N ILE A 24 -2.80 -34.06 38.70
CA ILE A 24 -2.88 -32.61 38.64
C ILE A 24 -4.12 -32.17 39.42
N ASP A 25 -3.93 -31.39 40.48
CA ASP A 25 -5.05 -30.75 41.17
C ASP A 25 -5.84 -29.87 40.20
N PRO A 26 -7.18 -29.84 40.27
CA PRO A 26 -7.97 -28.99 39.41
C PRO A 26 -7.66 -27.52 39.70
N LEU A 27 -7.27 -26.79 38.65
CA LEU A 27 -7.01 -25.36 38.70
C LEU A 27 -8.31 -24.64 39.14
N PRO A 28 -8.26 -23.66 40.06
CA PRO A 28 -9.43 -22.84 40.36
C PRO A 28 -9.93 -22.17 39.07
N PRO A 29 -11.26 -21.97 38.93
CA PRO A 29 -11.81 -21.31 37.76
C PRO A 29 -11.21 -19.91 37.64
N LYS A 30 -10.47 -19.66 36.55
CA LYS A 30 -10.08 -18.29 36.17
C LYS A 30 -11.37 -17.55 35.83
N THR A 31 -11.77 -16.63 36.71
CA THR A 31 -12.78 -15.61 36.42
C THR A 31 -12.31 -14.81 35.20
N ILE A 32 -12.89 -15.08 34.03
CA ILE A 32 -12.73 -14.26 32.82
C ILE A 32 -13.71 -13.09 32.94
N ALA A 33 -13.41 -12.14 33.82
CA ALA A 33 -14.11 -10.87 33.89
C ALA A 33 -13.20 -9.84 34.57
N SER A 34 -12.53 -9.01 33.77
CA SER A 34 -12.09 -7.62 34.07
C SER A 34 -10.81 -7.14 33.34
N ASP A 35 -10.28 -7.85 32.34
CA ASP A 35 -9.07 -7.38 31.62
C ASP A 35 -9.34 -6.49 30.38
N PHE A 36 -10.61 -6.24 30.01
CA PHE A 36 -10.94 -5.20 29.04
C PHE A 36 -11.01 -3.84 29.75
N GLN A 37 -9.87 -3.36 30.23
CA GLN A 37 -9.69 -1.95 30.54
C GLN A 37 -9.42 -1.25 29.21
N PRO A 38 -10.34 -0.44 28.65
CA PRO A 38 -9.99 0.39 27.51
C PRO A 38 -8.91 1.37 27.99
N GLU A 39 -7.68 1.19 27.52
CA GLU A 39 -6.64 2.20 27.70
C GLU A 39 -7.19 3.53 27.19
N ALA A 40 -7.14 4.57 28.02
CA ALA A 40 -7.56 5.90 27.62
C ALA A 40 -6.81 6.31 26.35
N PRO A 41 -7.47 6.96 25.37
CA PRO A 41 -6.83 7.28 24.09
C PRO A 41 -5.59 8.12 24.34
N SER A 42 -4.43 7.55 23.99
CA SER A 42 -3.19 8.28 23.90
C SER A 42 -3.39 9.43 22.91
N ASN A 43 -3.08 10.66 23.34
CA ASN A 43 -3.12 11.85 22.49
C ASN A 43 -1.99 11.76 21.45
N GLY A 44 -2.20 10.96 20.42
CA GLY A 44 -1.40 10.89 19.20
C GLY A 44 -2.37 10.50 18.10
N SER A 45 -2.60 11.39 17.15
CA SER A 45 -3.52 11.21 16.03
C SER A 45 -3.18 9.92 15.28
N SER A 46 -3.81 8.80 15.68
CA SER A 46 -3.54 7.46 15.18
C SER A 46 -4.34 7.21 13.89
N GLY A 47 -4.39 8.22 13.03
CA GLY A 47 -5.02 8.18 11.73
C GLY A 47 -3.98 7.79 10.67
N ILE A 48 -4.41 7.01 9.67
CA ILE A 48 -3.58 6.76 8.50
C ILE A 48 -3.43 8.07 7.74
N GLN A 49 -2.19 8.51 7.49
CA GLN A 49 -1.94 9.62 6.57
C GLN A 49 -2.32 9.18 5.15
N THR A 50 -3.29 9.86 4.56
CA THR A 50 -3.82 9.54 3.23
C THR A 50 -3.54 10.62 2.20
N GLU A 51 -3.00 11.78 2.61
CA GLU A 51 -2.72 12.93 1.75
C GLU A 51 -1.28 13.40 1.91
N PHE A 52 -0.65 13.75 0.78
CA PHE A 52 0.75 14.08 0.68
C PHE A 52 0.94 15.29 -0.23
N MET A 53 1.69 16.29 0.26
CA MET A 53 2.01 17.48 -0.51
C MET A 53 3.16 17.18 -1.48
N PHE A 54 3.10 17.78 -2.66
CA PHE A 54 4.17 17.75 -3.65
C PHE A 54 4.43 19.13 -4.24
N ARG A 55 5.57 19.28 -4.91
CA ARG A 55 5.91 20.47 -5.67
C ARG A 55 6.47 20.07 -7.04
N LEU A 56 5.79 20.47 -8.10
CA LEU A 56 6.24 20.27 -9.47
C LEU A 56 7.60 20.99 -9.70
N PRO A 57 8.60 20.30 -10.30
CA PRO A 57 9.87 20.90 -10.68
C PRO A 57 9.75 22.17 -11.53
N THR A 58 8.92 22.14 -12.59
CA THR A 58 8.70 23.28 -13.49
C THR A 58 7.36 23.94 -13.22
N GLY A 59 6.29 23.15 -13.15
CA GLY A 59 4.94 23.63 -12.87
C GLY A 59 4.02 23.59 -14.09
N TYR A 60 2.72 23.50 -13.84
CA TYR A 60 1.71 23.62 -14.88
C TYR A 60 1.52 25.08 -15.24
N LEU A 61 1.73 25.43 -16.52
CA LEU A 61 1.43 26.76 -17.07
C LEU A 61 0.01 26.75 -17.63
N ASP A 62 -0.89 27.51 -17.03
CA ASP A 62 -2.26 27.59 -17.49
C ASP A 62 -2.44 28.52 -18.70
N ALA A 63 -3.66 28.59 -19.23
CA ALA A 63 -3.98 29.44 -20.37
C ALA A 63 -3.89 30.95 -20.07
N ALA A 64 -3.91 31.36 -18.80
CA ALA A 64 -3.74 32.73 -18.36
C ALA A 64 -2.27 33.10 -18.14
N GLY A 65 -1.34 32.16 -18.33
CA GLY A 65 0.09 32.34 -18.09
C GLY A 65 0.48 32.23 -16.61
N GLN A 66 -0.41 31.73 -15.75
CA GLN A 66 -0.13 31.46 -14.35
C GLN A 66 0.55 30.09 -14.19
N VAL A 67 1.56 30.03 -13.32
CA VAL A 67 2.29 28.80 -13.02
C VAL A 67 1.79 28.20 -11.70
N HIS A 68 1.39 26.93 -11.74
CA HIS A 68 0.92 26.16 -10.59
C HIS A 68 1.93 25.06 -10.26
N GLN A 69 2.50 25.10 -9.06
CA GLN A 69 3.56 24.15 -8.66
C GLN A 69 3.21 23.31 -7.43
N HIS A 70 2.48 23.86 -6.47
CA HIS A 70 2.19 23.18 -5.21
C HIS A 70 0.87 22.43 -5.33
N GLY A 71 0.85 21.18 -4.90
CA GLY A 71 -0.37 20.38 -4.92
C GLY A 71 -0.41 19.34 -3.81
N THR A 72 -1.56 18.70 -3.69
CA THR A 72 -1.80 17.60 -2.75
C THR A 72 -2.27 16.39 -3.54
N MET A 73 -1.69 15.23 -3.27
CA MET A 73 -2.12 13.94 -3.82
C MET A 73 -2.55 13.04 -2.67
N ARG A 74 -3.64 12.29 -2.87
CA ARG A 74 -4.06 11.25 -1.95
C ARG A 74 -3.52 9.88 -2.35
N LEU A 75 -3.53 8.94 -1.40
CA LEU A 75 -3.39 7.53 -1.73
C LEU A 75 -4.46 7.11 -2.74
N ALA A 76 -4.04 6.28 -3.69
CA ALA A 76 -4.93 5.65 -4.63
C ALA A 76 -5.72 4.54 -3.94
N ARG A 77 -7.00 4.43 -4.30
CA ARG A 77 -7.82 3.27 -4.01
C ARG A 77 -7.78 2.35 -5.22
N THR A 78 -8.13 1.08 -5.02
CA THR A 78 -8.22 0.10 -6.12
C THR A 78 -9.12 0.58 -7.27
N ILE A 79 -10.20 1.32 -6.97
CA ILE A 79 -11.09 1.86 -8.00
C ILE A 79 -10.40 2.89 -8.91
N ASP A 80 -9.43 3.65 -8.40
CA ASP A 80 -8.68 4.63 -9.19
C ASP A 80 -7.79 3.95 -10.24
N GLU A 81 -7.41 2.68 -10.02
CA GLU A 81 -6.59 1.87 -10.92
C GLU A 81 -7.44 1.05 -11.91
N ILE A 82 -8.61 0.58 -11.48
CA ILE A 82 -9.47 -0.30 -12.30
C ILE A 82 -10.34 0.52 -13.25
N GLU A 83 -10.98 1.59 -12.77
CA GLU A 83 -11.93 2.37 -13.57
C GLU A 83 -11.32 2.96 -14.86
N PRO A 84 -10.07 3.47 -14.87
CA PRO A 84 -9.43 3.97 -16.10
C PRO A 84 -9.36 2.95 -17.24
N MET A 85 -9.33 1.65 -16.95
CA MET A 85 -9.22 0.61 -17.98
C MET A 85 -10.44 0.57 -18.92
N SER A 86 -11.56 1.15 -18.51
CA SER A 86 -12.76 1.24 -19.35
C SER A 86 -12.75 2.47 -20.27
N ASP A 87 -11.84 3.43 -20.08
CA ASP A 87 -11.76 4.63 -20.93
C ASP A 87 -11.26 4.27 -22.35
N PRO A 88 -11.96 4.68 -23.43
CA PRO A 88 -11.55 4.37 -24.80
C PRO A 88 -10.13 4.81 -25.16
N ARG A 89 -9.63 5.90 -24.55
CA ARG A 89 -8.25 6.38 -24.77
C ARG A 89 -7.24 5.41 -24.17
N VAL A 90 -7.57 4.77 -23.05
CA VAL A 90 -6.73 3.74 -22.41
C VAL A 90 -6.77 2.44 -23.20
N GLN A 91 -7.93 2.05 -23.71
CA GLN A 91 -8.04 0.88 -24.59
C GLN A 91 -7.19 1.04 -25.86
N MET A 92 -7.14 2.24 -26.42
CA MET A 92 -6.30 2.56 -27.59
C MET A 92 -4.82 2.70 -27.22
N ASN A 93 -4.52 3.27 -26.04
CA ASN A 93 -3.16 3.48 -25.55
C ASN A 93 -3.11 3.23 -24.03
N PRO A 94 -2.66 2.04 -23.57
CA PRO A 94 -2.61 1.71 -22.15
C PRO A 94 -1.79 2.69 -21.30
N ALA A 95 -0.81 3.38 -21.88
CA ALA A 95 -0.01 4.37 -21.16
C ALA A 95 -0.86 5.60 -20.72
N TYR A 96 -2.00 5.84 -21.37
CA TYR A 96 -2.91 6.93 -21.00
C TYR A 96 -3.58 6.69 -19.63
N ALA A 97 -3.55 5.46 -19.10
CA ALA A 97 -4.06 5.18 -17.76
C ALA A 97 -3.41 6.06 -16.69
N THR A 98 -2.10 6.32 -16.81
CA THR A 98 -1.37 7.19 -15.90
C THR A 98 -1.97 8.60 -15.84
N VAL A 99 -2.41 9.15 -16.97
CA VAL A 99 -3.04 10.47 -17.02
C VAL A 99 -4.34 10.50 -16.22
N ILE A 100 -5.20 9.49 -16.42
CA ILE A 100 -6.49 9.40 -15.75
C ILE A 100 -6.32 9.15 -14.25
N ILE A 101 -5.39 8.26 -13.87
CA ILE A 101 -5.09 7.97 -12.47
C ILE A 101 -4.63 9.24 -11.77
N LEU A 102 -3.64 9.95 -12.32
CA LEU A 102 -3.10 11.17 -11.72
C LEU A 102 -4.18 12.25 -11.56
N ALA A 103 -5.04 12.45 -12.55
CA ALA A 103 -6.16 13.39 -12.45
C ALA A 103 -7.15 13.04 -11.32
N ARG A 104 -7.34 11.75 -11.01
CA ARG A 104 -8.25 11.29 -9.95
C ARG A 104 -7.68 11.41 -8.53
N VAL A 105 -6.36 11.31 -8.39
CA VAL A 105 -5.70 11.25 -7.07
C VAL A 105 -5.08 12.59 -6.65
N ILE A 106 -4.89 13.53 -7.57
CA ILE A 106 -4.47 14.89 -7.22
C ILE A 106 -5.69 15.68 -6.78
N LEU A 107 -5.69 16.09 -5.51
CA LEU A 107 -6.77 16.85 -4.88
C LEU A 107 -6.70 18.34 -5.21
N SER A 108 -5.50 18.86 -5.41
CA SER A 108 -5.28 20.27 -5.75
C SER A 108 -3.97 20.48 -6.47
N LEU A 109 -3.92 21.52 -7.31
CA LEU A 109 -2.72 22.03 -7.94
C LEU A 109 -2.83 23.56 -8.08
N GLY A 110 -2.10 24.28 -7.24
CA GLY A 110 -2.17 25.74 -7.16
C GLY A 110 -3.59 26.22 -6.86
N THR A 111 -4.10 27.10 -7.72
CA THR A 111 -5.43 27.71 -7.61
C THR A 111 -6.41 27.15 -8.64
N LEU A 112 -6.07 26.02 -9.29
CA LEU A 112 -6.97 25.39 -10.25
C LEU A 112 -8.25 24.91 -9.52
N PRO A 113 -9.43 25.08 -10.13
CA PRO A 113 -10.68 24.61 -9.54
C PRO A 113 -10.76 23.08 -9.51
N GLU A 114 -10.14 22.40 -10.47
CA GLU A 114 -10.04 20.94 -10.56
C GLU A 114 -8.78 20.52 -11.31
N VAL A 115 -8.33 19.28 -11.08
CA VAL A 115 -7.24 18.66 -11.83
C VAL A 115 -7.82 17.62 -12.77
N SER A 116 -8.18 18.03 -13.98
CA SER A 116 -8.73 17.16 -15.01
C SER A 116 -7.64 16.42 -15.80
N PRO A 117 -7.98 15.38 -16.59
CA PRO A 117 -7.01 14.75 -17.50
C PRO A 117 -6.31 15.75 -18.42
N THR A 118 -7.01 16.79 -18.87
CA THR A 118 -6.44 17.86 -19.71
C THR A 118 -5.37 18.69 -18.99
N VAL A 119 -5.51 18.91 -17.69
CA VAL A 119 -4.46 19.55 -16.89
C VAL A 119 -3.20 18.68 -16.88
N ILE A 120 -3.35 17.37 -16.69
CA ILE A 120 -2.24 16.42 -16.66
C ILE A 120 -1.57 16.30 -18.04
N GLU A 121 -2.35 16.33 -19.13
CA GLU A 121 -1.85 16.36 -20.51
C GLU A 121 -1.02 17.62 -20.81
N GLY A 122 -1.38 18.75 -20.21
CA GLY A 122 -0.68 20.02 -20.37
C GLY A 122 0.60 20.17 -19.54
N LEU A 123 0.97 19.18 -18.73
CA LEU A 123 2.21 19.22 -17.97
C LEU A 123 3.44 19.09 -18.88
N PHE A 124 4.53 19.73 -18.49
CA PHE A 124 5.83 19.40 -19.06
C PHE A 124 6.17 17.93 -18.77
N ALA A 125 6.85 17.26 -19.71
CA ALA A 125 7.18 15.84 -19.56
C ALA A 125 7.98 15.54 -18.27
N GLY A 126 8.84 16.46 -17.83
CA GLY A 126 9.57 16.35 -16.57
C GLY A 126 8.66 16.35 -15.33
N ASP A 127 7.61 17.18 -15.35
CA ASP A 127 6.62 17.24 -14.26
C ASP A 127 5.70 16.02 -14.25
N LEU A 128 5.30 15.52 -15.42
CA LEU A 128 4.54 14.27 -15.53
C LEU A 128 5.33 13.09 -14.95
N ASN A 129 6.61 12.98 -15.32
CA ASN A 129 7.52 11.97 -14.77
C ASN A 129 7.70 12.13 -13.25
N TYR A 130 7.83 13.36 -12.74
CA TYR A 130 7.88 13.62 -11.31
C TYR A 130 6.62 13.10 -10.60
N LEU A 131 5.42 13.43 -11.10
CA LEU A 131 4.16 12.99 -10.51
C LEU A 131 3.99 11.47 -10.57
N GLN A 132 4.38 10.82 -11.65
CA GLN A 132 4.36 9.36 -11.76
C GLN A 132 5.26 8.70 -10.70
N ASN A 133 6.45 9.26 -10.47
CA ASN A 133 7.34 8.76 -9.42
C ASN A 133 6.80 9.02 -8.02
N PHE A 134 6.25 10.21 -7.78
CA PHE A 134 5.63 10.57 -6.51
C PHE A 134 4.44 9.64 -6.19
N TYR A 135 3.56 9.41 -7.18
CA TYR A 135 2.44 8.48 -7.09
C TYR A 135 2.90 7.07 -6.68
N ARG A 136 3.91 6.54 -7.36
CA ARG A 136 4.45 5.21 -7.05
C ARG A 136 5.08 5.14 -5.66
N ASN A 137 5.71 6.20 -5.20
CA ASN A 137 6.33 6.26 -3.88
C ASN A 137 5.25 6.21 -2.78
N ILE A 138 4.28 7.12 -2.80
CA ILE A 138 3.27 7.21 -1.75
C ILE A 138 2.38 5.96 -1.69
N ASN A 139 2.13 5.33 -2.85
CA ASN A 139 1.35 4.10 -2.95
C ASN A 139 2.18 2.82 -2.75
N ARG A 140 3.48 2.94 -2.41
CA ARG A 140 4.38 1.79 -2.18
C ARG A 140 4.45 0.82 -3.37
N LEU A 141 4.32 1.36 -4.58
CA LEU A 141 4.50 0.65 -5.85
C LEU A 141 5.95 0.74 -6.37
N THR A 142 6.86 1.19 -5.51
CA THR A 142 8.29 1.27 -5.80
C THR A 142 8.97 -0.01 -5.35
N GLY A 143 9.53 -0.75 -6.31
CA GLY A 143 10.37 -1.93 -6.15
C GLY A 143 11.41 -1.97 -7.26
#